data_AF-A0A381VXB3-F1
#
_entry.id   AF-A0A381VXB3-F1
#
_cell.length_a   1.000
_cell.length_b   1.000
_cell.length_c   1.000
_cell.angle_alpha   90.00
_cell.angle_beta   90.00
_cell.angle_gamma   90.00
#
_symmetry.space_group_name_H-M   'P 1'
#
loop_
_entity.id
_entity.type
_entity.pdbx_description
1 polymer ?
#
loop_
_entity_poly.entity_id
_entity_poly.type
_entity_poly.pdbx_seq_one_letter_code
_entity_poly.pdbx_strand_id
1 'polypeptide(L)'
;MNPAAFINPEVLRKMNAWVGTIAGSPFVLPEEAVAVLRNSLMKIGLTFDAIDESSYPAAEGESKNVSLPLTLFGGRFGKDVDTPIDEFVNDDGISHNVEGGLSLDLEFHRQGDGTTFVGAKIV
;
A
#
# COMPACT_ATOMS: atom_id res chain seq x y z
N MET A 1 -14.53 5.44 3.91
CA MET A 1 -14.33 4.02 4.27
C MET A 1 -14.25 3.93 5.79
N ASN A 2 -14.80 2.89 6.42
CA ASN A 2 -14.72 2.71 7.88
C ASN A 2 -13.46 1.87 8.21
N PRO A 3 -12.49 2.38 9.00
CA PRO A 3 -11.26 1.64 9.33
C PRO A 3 -11.52 0.30 10.03
N ALA A 4 -12.58 0.18 10.84
CA ALA A 4 -12.94 -1.09 11.47
C ALA A 4 -13.32 -2.19 10.46
N ALA A 5 -13.65 -1.82 9.22
CA ALA A 5 -13.94 -2.79 8.17
C ALA A 5 -12.71 -3.60 7.75
N PHE A 6 -11.49 -3.12 7.99
CA PHE A 6 -10.25 -3.82 7.66
C PHE A 6 -9.99 -5.04 8.54
N ILE A 7 -10.58 -5.11 9.73
CA ILE A 7 -10.51 -6.30 10.60
C ILE A 7 -11.26 -7.48 9.95
N ASN A 8 -12.23 -7.21 9.05
CA ASN A 8 -12.99 -8.25 8.40
C ASN A 8 -12.17 -8.93 7.28
N PRO A 9 -11.88 -10.24 7.40
CA PRO A 9 -11.07 -10.95 6.41
C PRO A 9 -11.69 -10.94 5.01
N GLU A 10 -13.02 -10.90 4.88
CA GLU A 10 -13.68 -10.81 3.57
C GLU A 10 -13.46 -9.47 2.88
N VAL A 11 -13.31 -8.39 3.65
CA VAL A 11 -12.98 -7.06 3.10
C VAL A 11 -11.55 -7.07 2.58
N LEU A 12 -10.59 -7.54 3.38
CA LEU A 12 -9.20 -7.68 2.95
C LEU A 12 -9.05 -8.60 1.75
N ARG A 13 -9.77 -9.73 1.71
CA ARG A 13 -9.76 -10.63 0.55
C ARG A 13 -10.25 -9.94 -0.73
N LYS A 14 -11.32 -9.16 -0.66
CA LYS A 14 -11.84 -8.40 -1.81
C LYS A 14 -10.90 -7.27 -2.24
N MET A 15 -10.29 -6.57 -1.28
CA MET A 15 -9.29 -5.56 -1.56
C MET A 15 -8.06 -6.16 -2.23
N ASN A 16 -7.57 -7.30 -1.75
CA ASN A 16 -6.46 -8.04 -2.35
C ASN A 16 -6.77 -8.50 -3.77
N ALA A 17 -7.98 -9.02 -4.02
CA ALA A 17 -8.40 -9.36 -5.38
C ALA A 17 -8.39 -8.13 -6.29
N TRP A 18 -8.92 -7.00 -5.84
CA TRP A 18 -8.96 -5.76 -6.62
C TRP A 18 -7.56 -5.17 -6.86
N VAL A 19 -6.71 -5.09 -5.85
CA VAL A 19 -5.31 -4.64 -5.97
C VAL A 19 -4.53 -5.55 -6.93
N GLY A 20 -4.74 -6.86 -6.84
CA GLY A 20 -4.17 -7.84 -7.76
C GLY A 20 -4.61 -7.61 -9.22
N THR A 21 -5.86 -7.21 -9.47
CA THR A 21 -6.29 -6.87 -10.85
C THR A 21 -5.63 -5.61 -11.41
N ILE A 22 -5.21 -4.68 -10.55
CA ILE A 22 -4.53 -3.46 -10.98
C ILE A 22 -3.07 -3.76 -11.33
N ALA A 23 -2.39 -4.57 -10.52
CA ALA A 23 -0.98 -4.89 -10.70
C ALA A 23 -0.73 -6.03 -11.71
N GLY A 24 -1.68 -6.94 -11.88
CA GLY A 24 -1.50 -8.20 -12.62
C GLY A 24 -1.31 -8.09 -14.14
N SER A 25 -1.24 -6.89 -14.71
CA SER A 25 -0.87 -6.69 -16.13
C SER A 25 0.63 -6.39 -16.23
N PRO A 26 1.34 -6.91 -17.25
CA PRO A 26 2.74 -6.52 -17.47
C PRO A 26 2.83 -5.02 -17.78
N PHE A 27 3.73 -4.33 -17.07
CA PHE A 27 4.00 -2.91 -17.31
C PHE A 27 5.30 -2.75 -18.07
N VAL A 28 5.39 -1.74 -18.93
CA VAL A 28 6.68 -1.40 -19.56
C VAL A 28 7.63 -0.82 -18.50
N LEU A 29 7.08 0.05 -17.64
CA LEU A 29 7.76 0.76 -16.59
C LEU A 29 7.11 0.45 -15.22
N PRO A 30 7.86 -0.06 -14.22
CA PRO A 30 7.29 -0.38 -12.91
C PRO A 30 6.75 0.85 -12.16
N GLU A 31 7.26 2.04 -12.45
CA GLU A 31 6.82 3.31 -11.87
C GLU A 31 5.36 3.62 -12.23
N GLU A 32 4.95 3.26 -13.45
CA GLU A 32 3.58 3.43 -13.92
C GLU A 32 2.62 2.54 -13.12
N ALA A 33 3.01 1.29 -12.85
CA ALA A 33 2.23 0.37 -12.03
C ALA A 33 1.97 0.95 -10.63
N VAL A 34 3.03 1.49 -10.02
CA VAL A 34 2.94 2.10 -8.69
C VAL A 34 2.10 3.37 -8.70
N ALA A 35 2.19 4.19 -9.75
CA ALA A 35 1.34 5.36 -9.90
C ALA A 35 -0.15 4.98 -10.04
N VAL A 36 -0.47 3.94 -10.80
CA VAL A 36 -1.85 3.45 -10.95
C VAL A 36 -2.37 2.86 -9.63
N LEU A 37 -1.54 2.09 -8.91
CA LEU A 37 -1.87 1.55 -7.59
C LEU A 37 -2.13 2.68 -6.58
N ARG A 38 -1.24 3.68 -6.52
CA ARG A 38 -1.39 4.88 -5.67
C ARG A 38 -2.70 5.60 -5.97
N ASN A 39 -2.96 5.91 -7.23
CA ASN A 39 -4.18 6.60 -7.64
C ASN A 39 -5.45 5.80 -7.34
N SER A 40 -5.37 4.48 -7.39
CA SER A 40 -6.50 3.61 -7.08
C SER A 40 -6.76 3.56 -5.57
N LEU A 41 -5.73 3.29 -4.76
CA LEU A 41 -5.83 3.24 -3.30
C LEU A 41 -6.25 4.60 -2.72
N MET A 42 -5.77 5.71 -3.28
CA MET A 42 -6.14 7.05 -2.86
C MET A 42 -7.65 7.32 -2.98
N LYS A 43 -8.33 6.73 -3.98
CA LYS A 43 -9.81 6.88 -4.15
C LYS A 43 -10.60 6.29 -2.99
N ILE A 44 -10.05 5.30 -2.29
CA ILE A 44 -10.67 4.70 -1.10
C ILE A 44 -10.09 5.25 0.21
N GLY A 45 -9.19 6.23 0.12
CA GLY A 45 -8.57 6.91 1.25
C GLY A 45 -7.28 6.26 1.74
N LEU A 46 -6.76 5.23 1.06
CA LEU A 46 -5.49 4.61 1.43
C LEU A 46 -4.33 5.26 0.69
N THR A 47 -3.27 5.59 1.43
CA THR A 47 -2.07 6.24 0.89
C THR A 47 -0.81 5.56 1.41
N PHE A 48 0.27 5.64 0.63
CA PHE A 48 1.60 5.14 1.00
C PHE A 48 2.67 6.09 0.45
N ASP A 49 3.86 6.07 1.04
CA ASP A 49 4.95 6.98 0.69
C ASP A 49 5.52 6.72 -0.71
N ALA A 50 6.27 7.68 -1.24
CA ALA A 50 6.98 7.51 -2.49
C ALA A 50 8.01 6.38 -2.37
N ILE A 51 8.18 5.60 -3.44
CA ILE A 51 9.21 4.57 -3.50
C ILE A 51 10.43 5.10 -4.22
N ASP A 52 11.61 4.70 -3.74
CA ASP A 52 12.90 5.07 -4.29
C ASP A 52 13.20 4.23 -5.54
N GLU A 53 13.90 4.80 -6.53
CA GLU A 53 14.34 4.14 -7.77
C GLU A 53 15.11 2.83 -7.52
N SER A 54 15.85 2.74 -6.41
CA SER A 54 16.57 1.52 -5.98
C SER A 54 15.66 0.35 -5.63
N SER A 55 14.35 0.59 -5.47
CA SER A 55 13.34 -0.42 -5.18
C SER A 55 12.88 -1.17 -6.43
N TYR A 56 13.19 -0.65 -7.63
CA TYR A 56 12.86 -1.28 -8.89
C TYR A 56 13.98 -2.21 -9.39
N PRO A 57 13.64 -3.28 -10.11
CA PRO A 57 14.64 -4.13 -10.73
C PRO A 57 15.34 -3.39 -11.89
N ALA A 58 16.66 -3.41 -11.90
CA ALA A 58 17.48 -2.72 -12.89
C ALA A 58 17.93 -3.64 -14.04
N ALA A 59 18.00 -4.95 -13.78
CA ALA A 59 18.45 -5.95 -14.76
C ALA A 59 17.35 -6.96 -15.09
N GLU A 60 17.41 -7.55 -16.29
CA GLU A 60 16.52 -8.64 -16.69
C GLU A 60 16.67 -9.86 -15.76
N GLY A 61 15.54 -10.45 -15.38
CA GLY A 61 15.46 -11.57 -14.43
C GLY A 61 15.57 -11.16 -12.96
N GLU A 62 15.86 -9.88 -12.66
CA GLU A 62 15.90 -9.39 -11.29
C GLU A 62 14.50 -9.28 -10.69
N SER A 63 14.39 -9.64 -9.41
CA SER A 63 13.17 -9.46 -8.61
C SER A 63 13.43 -8.60 -7.40
N LYS A 64 12.50 -7.71 -7.06
CA LYS A 64 12.55 -6.84 -5.89
C LYS A 64 11.23 -6.86 -5.16
N ASN A 65 11.28 -6.92 -3.84
CA ASN A 65 10.10 -6.87 -2.99
C ASN A 65 10.17 -5.64 -2.10
N VAL A 66 9.04 -4.97 -1.93
CA VAL A 66 8.91 -3.75 -1.14
C VAL A 66 7.64 -3.85 -0.31
N SER A 67 7.74 -3.57 0.99
CA SER A 67 6.57 -3.46 1.88
C SER A 67 6.38 -2.01 2.26
N LEU A 68 5.20 -1.46 1.99
CA LEU A 68 4.88 -0.05 2.18
C LEU A 68 3.77 0.11 3.20
N PRO A 69 4.03 0.69 4.39
CA PRO A 69 2.98 0.98 5.36
C PRO A 69 1.88 1.85 4.74
N LEU A 70 0.62 1.47 5.00
CA LEU A 70 -0.55 2.21 4.53
C LEU A 70 -1.04 3.16 5.61
N THR A 71 -1.48 4.33 5.17
CA THR A 71 -2.19 5.31 6.00
C THR A 71 -3.61 5.49 5.48
N LEU A 72 -4.57 5.70 6.38
CA LEU A 72 -5.94 6.02 6.02
C LEU A 72 -6.17 7.54 6.18
N PHE A 73 -6.59 8.20 5.11
CA PHE A 73 -6.82 9.65 5.02
C PHE A 73 -5.62 10.50 5.47
N GLY A 74 -4.40 9.99 5.25
CA GLY A 74 -3.16 10.66 5.68
C GLY A 74 -2.84 10.53 7.16
N GLY A 75 -3.54 9.66 7.89
CA GLY A 75 -3.35 9.44 9.32
C GLY A 75 -4.19 10.35 10.20
N ARG A 76 -3.94 10.26 11.51
CA ARG A 76 -4.60 11.07 12.54
C ARG A 76 -3.55 11.89 13.25
N PHE A 77 -3.73 13.21 13.24
CA PHE A 77 -2.95 14.12 14.06
C PHE A 77 -3.88 15.00 14.87
N GLY A 78 -3.69 15.04 16.20
CA GLY A 78 -4.48 15.90 17.07
C GLY A 78 -4.58 15.38 18.49
N LYS A 79 -5.74 15.56 19.10
CA LYS A 79 -5.99 15.23 20.49
C LYS A 79 -7.37 14.58 20.62
N ASP A 80 -7.43 13.40 21.22
CA ASP A 80 -8.69 12.77 21.60
C ASP A 80 -9.13 13.25 22.99
N VAL A 81 -10.31 12.81 23.42
CA VAL A 81 -10.88 13.15 24.75
C VAL A 81 -9.96 12.69 25.89
N ASP A 82 -9.29 11.55 25.71
CA ASP A 82 -8.47 10.90 26.73
C ASP A 82 -6.96 11.21 26.61
N THR A 83 -6.53 11.99 25.61
CA THR A 83 -5.11 12.30 25.40
C THR A 83 -4.64 13.34 26.45
N PRO A 84 -3.58 13.06 27.23
CA PRO A 84 -3.01 14.00 28.20
C PRO A 84 -2.63 15.34 27.56
N ILE A 85 -2.67 16.43 28.33
CA ILE A 85 -2.44 17.82 27.84
C ILE A 85 -1.13 17.95 27.05
N ASP A 86 -0.07 17.29 27.49
CA ASP A 86 1.27 17.38 26.90
C ASP A 86 1.52 16.39 25.74
N GLU A 87 0.51 15.61 25.36
CA GLU A 87 0.58 14.58 24.33
C GLU A 87 -0.37 14.85 23.15
N PHE A 88 -0.03 14.24 22.01
CA PHE A 88 -0.83 14.25 20.78
C PHE A 88 -0.96 12.83 20.25
N VAL A 89 -2.12 12.56 19.68
CA VAL A 89 -2.31 11.41 18.80
C VAL A 89 -1.61 11.73 17.48
N ASN A 90 -0.74 10.83 17.05
CA ASN A 90 -0.06 10.87 15.75
C ASN A 90 0.07 9.43 15.24
N ASP A 91 -0.95 8.95 14.53
CA ASP A 91 -1.03 7.57 14.03
C ASP A 91 -1.41 7.50 12.54
N ASP A 92 -1.32 6.31 11.96
CA ASP A 92 -1.59 6.00 10.55
C ASP A 92 -3.09 6.01 10.16
N GLY A 93 -3.99 6.22 11.12
CA GLY A 93 -5.44 6.15 10.93
C GLY A 93 -5.99 4.72 10.84
N ILE A 94 -5.16 3.69 11.08
CA ILE A 94 -5.49 2.27 10.91
C ILE A 94 -5.17 1.46 12.17
N SER A 95 -3.95 1.59 12.68
CA SER A 95 -3.36 0.83 13.80
C SER A 95 -4.17 0.88 15.10
N HIS A 96 -4.94 1.94 15.32
CA HIS A 96 -5.83 2.07 16.49
C HIS A 96 -7.08 1.16 16.42
N ASN A 97 -7.42 0.61 15.24
CA ASN A 97 -8.47 -0.39 15.07
C ASN A 97 -7.92 -1.77 14.67
N VAL A 98 -6.85 -1.81 13.86
CA VAL A 98 -6.24 -3.03 13.35
C VAL A 98 -4.85 -3.16 13.95
N GLU A 99 -4.63 -4.16 14.81
CA GLU A 99 -3.33 -4.37 15.43
C GLU A 99 -2.24 -4.56 14.36
N GLY A 100 -1.16 -3.77 14.44
CA GLY A 100 -0.06 -3.78 13.47
C GLY A 100 -0.28 -2.93 12.21
N GLY A 101 -1.47 -2.34 12.03
CA GLY A 101 -1.79 -1.52 10.85
C GLY A 101 -2.02 -2.37 9.59
N LEU A 102 -1.78 -1.76 8.42
CA LEU A 102 -1.80 -2.45 7.12
C LEU A 102 -0.58 -2.03 6.31
N SER A 103 -0.08 -2.92 5.46
CA SER A 103 0.97 -2.61 4.48
C SER A 103 0.60 -3.09 3.09
N LEU A 104 1.14 -2.43 2.05
CA LEU A 104 1.09 -2.86 0.66
C LEU A 104 2.42 -3.51 0.30
N ASP A 105 2.39 -4.83 0.14
CA ASP A 105 3.49 -5.60 -0.41
C ASP A 105 3.45 -5.53 -1.93
N LEU A 106 4.56 -5.11 -2.52
CA LEU A 106 4.81 -5.09 -3.95
C LEU A 106 5.94 -6.05 -4.29
N GLU A 107 5.75 -6.83 -5.35
CA GLU A 107 6.75 -7.70 -5.94
C GLU A 107 6.96 -7.26 -7.38
N PHE A 108 8.19 -6.89 -7.73
CA PHE A 108 8.58 -6.53 -9.08
C PHE A 108 9.44 -7.63 -9.66
N HIS A 109 9.15 -8.04 -10.89
CA HIS A 109 9.96 -9.01 -11.62
C HIS A 109 10.22 -8.50 -13.04
N ARG A 110 11.48 -8.17 -13.36
CA ARG A 110 11.85 -7.69 -14.70
C ARG A 110 11.97 -8.88 -15.65
N GLN A 111 11.15 -8.88 -16.69
CA GLN A 111 11.13 -9.93 -17.70
C GLN A 111 12.15 -9.64 -18.81
N GLY A 112 12.53 -10.69 -19.55
CA GLY A 112 13.48 -10.60 -20.68
C GLY A 112 12.92 -9.98 -21.96
N ASP A 113 11.65 -9.58 -21.96
CA ASP A 113 11.01 -8.86 -23.07
C ASP A 113 10.98 -7.33 -22.86
N GLY A 114 11.62 -6.84 -21.80
CA GLY A 114 11.64 -5.43 -21.43
C GLY A 114 10.40 -4.96 -20.68
N THR A 115 9.51 -5.85 -20.26
CA THR A 115 8.40 -5.55 -19.35
C THR A 115 8.73 -5.94 -17.90
N THR A 116 7.98 -5.40 -16.95
CA THR A 116 8.05 -5.75 -15.54
C THR A 116 6.69 -6.28 -15.10
N PHE A 117 6.68 -7.48 -14.52
CA PHE A 117 5.53 -7.99 -13.81
C PHE A 117 5.48 -7.36 -12.41
N VAL A 118 4.29 -6.95 -11.98
CA VAL A 118 4.08 -6.36 -10.65
C VAL A 118 3.02 -7.16 -9.91
N GLY A 119 3.41 -7.80 -8.82
CA GLY A 119 2.51 -8.36 -7.82
C GLY A 119 2.18 -7.30 -6.77
N ALA A 120 0.93 -7.27 -6.30
CA ALA A 120 0.53 -6.36 -5.22
C ALA A 120 -0.45 -7.05 -4.26
N LYS A 121 -0.24 -6.87 -2.97
CA LYS A 121 -1.08 -7.44 -1.91
C LYS A 121 -1.06 -6.55 -0.67
N ILE A 122 -2.22 -6.34 -0.07
CA ILE A 122 -2.38 -5.73 1.24
C ILE A 122 -2.28 -6.82 2.32
N VAL A 123 -1.42 -6.58 3.30
CA VAL A 123 -1.14 -7.45 4.45
C VAL A 123 -1.42 -6.75 5.76
#